data_AF-A0A933ISX8-F1
#
_entry.id   AF-A0A933ISX8-F1
#
_cell.length_a   1.000
_cell.length_b   1.000
_cell.length_c   1.000
_cell.angle_alpha   90.00
_cell.angle_beta   90.00
_cell.angle_gamma   90.00
#
_symmetry.space_group_name_H-M   'P 1'
#
loop_
_entity.id
_entity.type
_entity.pdbx_description
1 polymer ?
#
loop_
_entity_poly.entity_id
_entity_poly.type
_entity_poly.pdbx_seq_one_letter_code
_entity_poly.pdbx_strand_id
1 'polypeptide(L)'
;MKGRGPIAPICRVACLWVVISVLAAVGVGLWCPVSMAETGEAWLERVRGEQTGVDFSDVALKFPRFKTIVLLVFQPKLDFERLIRLLDLGVQPLGDDSSNLLGRSWAVCHTRAARLDEIKRSGVAREVIPLTRFRMSGIYRIHFKIVEPEFNGPISFRVSAPREGFGKTLLAAEEHVRPDLPLSLAVDDAGNRWFEVRIPDARHDQSVHFDFFFRYQVDVGQLLEHALPMAPGGEGGDPPDGHPALSYLASSPKIDATLPEIRSLAARIFGDEKDPRTIYLRLNDYLQQTVRYDSVKREQFFGGMKVYRTMAEWRGWVSTSVTPTGIPLVVDPGERHEPFVRWDPAVAVQTTLWSGSTSIDLEGPNE
;
A
#
# COMPACT_ATOMS: atom_id res chain seq x y z
N MET A 1 99.62 -1.38 -5.13
CA MET A 1 99.35 -2.63 -5.89
C MET A 1 97.84 -2.84 -5.98
N LYS A 2 97.33 -3.09 -7.20
CA LYS A 2 96.10 -3.83 -7.62
C LYS A 2 94.93 -3.93 -6.59
N GLY A 3 93.67 -3.62 -6.88
CA GLY A 3 92.97 -3.51 -8.16
C GLY A 3 91.47 -3.21 -7.98
N ARG A 4 90.75 -3.28 -9.11
CA ARG A 4 89.41 -2.75 -9.45
C ARG A 4 88.20 -3.42 -8.76
N GLY A 5 87.07 -2.70 -8.68
CA GLY A 5 85.71 -3.25 -8.50
C GLY A 5 84.62 -2.15 -8.44
N PRO A 6 83.37 -2.33 -8.95
CA PRO A 6 82.66 -1.31 -9.73
C PRO A 6 81.49 -0.56 -9.04
N ILE A 7 81.06 0.50 -9.72
CA ILE A 7 79.85 1.33 -9.50
C ILE A 7 78.57 0.53 -9.78
N ALA A 8 77.53 0.68 -8.93
CA ALA A 8 76.13 0.43 -9.32
C ALA A 8 75.15 1.39 -8.60
N PRO A 9 74.04 1.81 -9.25
CA PRO A 9 73.22 2.94 -8.84
C PRO A 9 71.88 2.50 -8.20
N ILE A 10 71.63 2.87 -6.94
CA ILE A 10 70.37 2.58 -6.22
C ILE A 10 69.44 3.80 -6.27
N CYS A 11 69.07 4.29 -7.45
CA CYS A 11 68.17 5.47 -7.51
C CYS A 11 67.26 5.57 -8.75
N ARG A 12 66.87 4.44 -9.37
CA ARG A 12 65.90 4.49 -10.49
C ARG A 12 64.66 3.59 -10.37
N VAL A 13 64.59 2.69 -9.39
CA VAL A 13 63.40 1.82 -9.22
C VAL A 13 62.35 2.47 -8.30
N ALA A 14 62.76 3.32 -7.35
CA ALA A 14 61.81 3.97 -6.43
C ALA A 14 60.98 5.09 -7.10
N CYS A 15 61.53 5.85 -8.04
CA CYS A 15 60.77 6.90 -8.74
C CYS A 15 59.73 6.35 -9.73
N LEU A 16 59.96 5.18 -10.33
CA LEU A 16 59.00 4.62 -11.30
C LEU A 16 57.74 4.08 -10.61
N TRP A 17 57.86 3.52 -9.40
CA TRP A 17 56.71 3.06 -8.62
C TRP A 17 55.86 4.20 -8.05
N VAL A 18 56.47 5.34 -7.70
CA VAL A 18 55.72 6.52 -7.25
C VAL A 18 54.97 7.17 -8.42
N VAL A 19 55.55 7.23 -9.62
CA VAL A 19 54.88 7.78 -10.81
C VAL A 19 53.74 6.86 -11.30
N ILE A 20 53.91 5.53 -11.26
CA ILE A 20 52.82 4.59 -11.59
C ILE A 20 51.70 4.63 -10.54
N SER A 21 52.03 4.82 -9.25
CA SER A 21 51.01 4.94 -8.20
C SER A 21 50.23 6.26 -8.28
N VAL A 22 50.89 7.36 -8.68
CA VAL A 22 50.22 8.66 -8.90
C VAL A 22 49.39 8.65 -10.20
N LEU A 23 49.84 7.99 -11.26
CA LEU A 23 49.05 7.84 -12.49
C LEU A 23 47.88 6.85 -12.34
N ALA A 24 48.00 5.83 -11.49
CA ALA A 24 46.86 4.97 -11.13
C ALA A 24 45.86 5.71 -10.22
N ALA A 25 46.32 6.56 -9.30
CA ALA A 25 45.43 7.39 -8.48
C ALA A 25 44.71 8.49 -9.29
N VAL A 26 45.34 9.04 -10.34
CA VAL A 26 44.72 10.03 -11.23
C VAL A 26 43.87 9.37 -12.33
N GLY A 27 44.20 8.14 -12.75
CA GLY A 27 43.46 7.39 -13.76
C GLY A 27 42.24 6.61 -13.23
N VAL A 28 42.20 6.26 -11.94
CA VAL A 28 41.07 5.55 -11.31
C VAL A 28 40.10 6.53 -10.61
N GLY A 29 40.50 7.78 -10.40
CA GLY A 29 39.64 8.86 -9.86
C GLY A 29 38.57 9.40 -10.81
N LEU A 30 38.48 8.90 -12.05
CA LEU A 30 37.53 9.37 -13.08
C LEU A 30 36.33 8.43 -13.31
N TRP A 31 36.24 7.33 -12.56
CA TRP A 31 35.14 6.36 -12.63
C TRP A 31 34.48 6.11 -11.27
N CYS A 32 34.53 7.09 -10.38
CA CYS A 32 33.42 7.22 -9.44
C CYS A 32 32.26 7.83 -10.24
N PRO A 33 31.08 7.18 -10.32
CA PRO A 33 29.87 7.92 -10.63
C PRO A 33 29.67 8.84 -9.43
N VAL A 34 30.27 10.04 -9.49
CA VAL A 34 29.67 11.19 -8.85
C VAL A 34 28.26 11.17 -9.39
N SER A 35 27.28 10.83 -8.55
CA SER A 35 25.88 10.89 -8.92
C SER A 35 25.67 12.31 -9.44
N MET A 36 25.64 12.49 -10.75
CA MET A 36 25.25 13.77 -11.32
C MET A 36 23.87 14.00 -10.75
N ALA A 37 23.72 15.02 -9.92
CA ALA A 37 22.43 15.44 -9.43
C ALA A 37 21.55 15.58 -10.67
N GLU A 38 20.56 14.69 -10.77
CA GLU A 38 19.65 14.67 -11.90
C GLU A 38 19.05 16.07 -11.99
N THR A 39 19.18 16.75 -13.14
CA THR A 39 18.55 18.05 -13.30
C THR A 39 17.04 17.88 -13.11
N GLY A 40 16.36 18.89 -12.56
CA GLY A 40 14.92 18.78 -12.32
C GLY A 40 14.13 18.37 -13.58
N GLU A 41 14.57 18.76 -14.77
CA GLU A 41 13.97 18.34 -16.04
C GLU A 41 14.29 16.88 -16.40
N ALA A 42 15.52 16.40 -16.23
CA ALA A 42 15.86 15.00 -16.49
C ALA A 42 15.05 14.05 -15.58
N TRP A 43 14.90 14.46 -14.32
CA TRP A 43 14.07 13.76 -13.34
C TRP A 43 12.60 13.69 -13.77
N LEU A 44 12.04 14.81 -14.23
CA LEU A 44 10.66 14.84 -14.71
C LEU A 44 10.45 13.99 -15.97
N GLU A 45 11.39 14.01 -16.91
CA GLU A 45 11.34 13.15 -18.08
C GLU A 45 11.38 11.66 -17.70
N ARG A 46 12.20 11.28 -16.71
CA ARG A 46 12.21 9.92 -16.16
C ARG A 46 10.85 9.57 -15.55
N VAL A 47 10.31 10.43 -14.68
CA VAL A 47 8.98 10.20 -14.07
C VAL A 47 7.91 10.05 -15.14
N ARG A 48 7.88 10.90 -16.17
CA ARG A 48 6.94 10.79 -17.30
C ARG A 48 7.12 9.48 -18.07
N GLY A 49 8.36 9.09 -18.36
CA GLY A 49 8.69 7.88 -19.09
C GLY A 49 8.29 6.58 -18.38
N GLU A 50 8.16 6.61 -17.05
CA GLU A 50 7.73 5.45 -16.25
C GLU A 50 6.20 5.25 -16.21
N GLN A 51 5.40 6.23 -16.64
CA GLN A 51 3.94 6.19 -16.54
C GLN A 51 3.31 5.21 -17.56
N THR A 52 2.15 4.62 -17.21
CA THR A 52 1.50 3.54 -17.97
C THR A 52 0.56 4.01 -19.08
N GLY A 53 0.52 5.31 -19.38
CA GLY A 53 -0.29 5.87 -20.46
C GLY A 53 -1.80 5.92 -20.20
N VAL A 54 -2.24 5.70 -18.95
CA VAL A 54 -3.65 5.83 -18.56
C VAL A 54 -4.18 7.22 -18.88
N ASP A 55 -5.28 7.30 -19.62
CA ASP A 55 -6.00 8.55 -19.88
C ASP A 55 -6.86 8.93 -18.67
N PHE A 56 -6.35 9.86 -17.86
CA PHE A 56 -7.08 10.37 -16.71
C PHE A 56 -8.33 11.18 -17.06
N SER A 57 -8.51 11.60 -18.32
CA SER A 57 -9.74 12.25 -18.77
C SER A 57 -10.89 11.24 -18.78
N ASP A 58 -10.64 10.03 -19.29
CA ASP A 58 -11.60 8.91 -19.25
C ASP A 58 -11.85 8.43 -17.80
N VAL A 59 -10.79 8.35 -16.98
CA VAL A 59 -10.92 8.00 -15.55
C VAL A 59 -11.76 9.05 -14.82
N ALA A 60 -11.56 10.34 -15.07
CA ALA A 60 -12.34 11.41 -14.46
C ALA A 60 -13.81 11.36 -14.89
N LEU A 61 -14.10 11.02 -16.15
CA LEU A 61 -15.46 10.87 -16.67
C LEU A 61 -16.18 9.67 -16.02
N LYS A 62 -15.54 8.50 -16.03
CA LYS A 62 -16.16 7.24 -15.57
C LYS A 62 -16.10 7.06 -14.05
N PHE A 63 -15.08 7.60 -13.40
CA PHE A 63 -14.86 7.47 -11.97
C PHE A 63 -14.38 8.79 -11.33
N PRO A 64 -15.22 9.84 -11.31
CA PRO A 64 -14.83 11.19 -10.91
C PRO A 64 -14.30 11.31 -9.47
N ARG A 65 -14.75 10.42 -8.59
CA ARG A 65 -14.35 10.36 -7.18
C ARG A 65 -13.10 9.52 -6.93
N PHE A 66 -12.49 8.93 -7.97
CA PHE A 66 -11.26 8.17 -7.83
C PHE A 66 -10.19 9.02 -7.16
N LYS A 67 -9.62 8.51 -6.06
CA LYS A 67 -8.53 9.19 -5.36
C LYS A 67 -7.24 8.95 -6.13
N THR A 68 -6.71 10.00 -6.73
CA THR A 68 -5.53 9.96 -7.59
C THR A 68 -4.34 10.56 -6.86
N ILE A 69 -3.21 9.87 -6.92
CA ILE A 69 -1.93 10.43 -6.49
C ILE A 69 -1.37 11.26 -7.65
N VAL A 70 -0.89 12.45 -7.35
CA VAL A 70 -0.41 13.42 -8.32
C VAL A 70 0.92 14.00 -7.89
N LEU A 71 1.88 14.03 -8.81
CA LEU A 71 3.08 14.85 -8.67
C LEU A 71 2.76 16.27 -9.15
N LEU A 72 3.00 17.24 -8.29
CA LEU A 72 2.92 18.66 -8.60
C LEU A 72 4.31 19.25 -8.64
N VAL A 73 4.62 20.02 -9.67
CA VAL A 73 5.87 20.78 -9.79
C VAL A 73 5.55 22.26 -9.73
N PHE A 74 6.27 23.00 -8.91
CA PHE A 74 6.07 24.42 -8.65
C PHE A 74 7.20 25.24 -9.24
N GLN A 75 6.84 26.26 -10.03
CA GLN A 75 7.77 27.29 -10.45
C GLN A 75 7.05 28.65 -10.46
N PRO A 76 7.43 29.63 -9.62
CA PRO A 76 8.35 29.53 -8.47
C PRO A 76 7.92 28.50 -7.40
N LYS A 77 8.82 28.26 -6.44
CA LYS A 77 8.58 27.43 -5.24
C LYS A 77 7.26 27.79 -4.55
N LEU A 78 6.62 26.81 -3.91
CA LEU A 78 5.30 26.98 -3.34
C LEU A 78 5.30 28.01 -2.20
N ASP A 79 4.49 29.06 -2.34
CA ASP A 79 4.24 30.06 -1.31
C ASP A 79 2.89 29.80 -0.61
N PHE A 80 2.58 30.63 0.38
CA PHE A 80 1.37 30.50 1.18
C PHE A 80 0.08 30.72 0.38
N GLU A 81 0.07 31.66 -0.56
CA GLU A 81 -1.11 31.94 -1.41
C GLU A 81 -1.42 30.75 -2.32
N ARG A 82 -0.38 30.19 -2.97
CA ARG A 82 -0.51 29.00 -3.81
C ARG A 82 -0.92 27.78 -3.00
N LEU A 83 -0.41 27.62 -1.78
CA LEU A 83 -0.83 26.54 -0.88
C LEU A 83 -2.33 26.62 -0.57
N ILE A 84 -2.87 27.80 -0.22
CA ILE A 84 -4.31 27.97 0.01
C ILE A 84 -5.10 27.57 -1.24
N ARG A 85 -4.69 28.05 -2.42
CA ARG A 85 -5.36 27.69 -3.68
C ARG A 85 -5.34 26.18 -3.95
N LEU A 86 -4.23 25.48 -3.66
CA LEU A 86 -4.18 24.01 -3.78
C LEU A 86 -5.20 23.33 -2.86
N LEU A 87 -5.33 23.80 -1.63
CA LEU A 87 -6.28 23.25 -0.66
C LEU A 87 -7.74 23.51 -1.08
N ASP A 88 -8.04 24.68 -1.63
CA ASP A 88 -9.37 24.99 -2.19
C ASP A 88 -9.71 24.09 -3.38
N LEU A 89 -8.71 23.77 -4.21
CA LEU A 89 -8.80 22.77 -5.27
C LEU A 89 -8.85 21.33 -4.73
N GLY A 90 -8.80 21.12 -3.41
CA GLY A 90 -8.83 19.82 -2.72
C GLY A 90 -7.66 18.91 -3.02
N VAL A 91 -6.51 19.50 -3.30
CA VAL A 91 -5.22 18.81 -3.25
C VAL A 91 -4.80 18.70 -1.79
N GLN A 92 -4.40 17.51 -1.37
CA GLN A 92 -3.85 17.28 -0.03
C GLN A 92 -2.49 16.59 -0.11
N PRO A 93 -1.51 16.95 0.74
CA PRO A 93 -0.21 16.27 0.79
C PRO A 93 -0.39 14.78 1.12
N LEU A 94 0.52 13.94 0.61
CA LEU A 94 0.58 12.54 0.98
C LEU A 94 1.33 12.39 2.32
N GLY A 95 0.60 12.23 3.42
CA GLY A 95 1.17 11.86 4.73
C GLY A 95 1.79 13.01 5.56
N ASP A 96 2.06 14.16 4.94
CA ASP A 96 2.62 15.34 5.61
C ASP A 96 1.54 16.36 6.03
N ASP A 97 1.88 17.25 6.98
CA ASP A 97 1.13 18.50 7.17
C ASP A 97 1.23 19.36 5.91
N SER A 98 0.15 20.05 5.56
CA SER A 98 0.12 20.97 4.42
C SER A 98 1.16 22.09 4.55
N SER A 99 1.52 22.50 5.77
CA SER A 99 2.58 23.48 6.01
C SER A 99 3.95 23.03 5.50
N ASN A 100 4.20 21.71 5.45
CA ASN A 100 5.49 21.15 5.03
C ASN A 100 5.72 21.28 3.51
N LEU A 101 4.71 21.70 2.75
CA LEU A 101 4.82 21.96 1.32
C LEU A 101 5.43 23.34 1.01
N LEU A 102 5.42 24.28 1.97
CA LEU A 102 5.93 25.63 1.77
C LEU A 102 7.42 25.62 1.42
N GLY A 103 7.80 26.38 0.40
CA GLY A 103 9.18 26.48 -0.08
C GLY A 103 9.64 25.28 -0.92
N ARG A 104 8.81 24.25 -1.12
CA ARG A 104 9.15 23.13 -2.01
C ARG A 104 9.00 23.49 -3.49
N SER A 105 9.83 22.86 -4.32
CA SER A 105 9.75 22.96 -5.78
C SER A 105 8.89 21.86 -6.41
N TRP A 106 8.56 20.83 -5.64
CA TRP A 106 7.63 19.78 -6.02
C TRP A 106 6.98 19.13 -4.80
N ALA A 107 5.89 18.42 -5.01
CA ALA A 107 5.23 17.64 -3.97
C ALA A 107 4.43 16.47 -4.56
N VAL A 108 4.36 15.37 -3.82
CA VAL A 108 3.42 14.28 -4.10
C VAL A 108 2.19 14.48 -3.23
N CYS A 109 1.06 14.65 -3.89
CA CYS A 109 -0.22 14.93 -3.26
C CYS A 109 -1.25 13.90 -3.71
N HIS A 110 -2.44 13.98 -3.14
CA HIS A 110 -3.61 13.28 -3.65
C HIS A 110 -4.77 14.24 -3.89
N THR A 111 -5.58 13.93 -4.90
CA THR A 111 -6.82 14.65 -5.24
C THR A 111 -7.86 13.68 -5.79
N ARG A 112 -8.97 14.20 -6.30
CA ARG A 112 -9.98 13.43 -7.04
C ARG A 112 -9.72 13.56 -8.54
N ALA A 113 -9.93 12.48 -9.30
CA ALA A 113 -9.72 12.48 -10.75
C ALA A 113 -10.45 13.65 -11.45
N ALA A 114 -11.70 13.94 -11.06
CA ALA A 114 -12.48 15.04 -11.66
C ALA A 114 -11.89 16.44 -11.48
N ARG A 115 -10.94 16.64 -10.54
CA ARG A 115 -10.33 17.94 -10.25
C ARG A 115 -9.03 18.19 -11.02
N LEU A 116 -8.50 17.18 -11.72
CA LEU A 116 -7.20 17.28 -12.38
C LEU A 116 -7.16 18.41 -13.41
N ASP A 117 -8.20 18.56 -14.23
CA ASP A 117 -8.26 19.61 -15.26
C ASP A 117 -8.45 21.01 -14.67
N GLU A 118 -9.12 21.11 -13.52
CA GLU A 118 -9.24 22.37 -12.79
C GLU A 118 -7.89 22.79 -12.21
N ILE A 119 -7.16 21.85 -11.59
CA ILE A 119 -5.81 22.09 -11.06
C ILE A 119 -4.86 22.51 -12.17
N LYS A 120 -4.86 21.81 -13.31
CA LYS A 120 -4.04 22.18 -14.49
C LYS A 120 -4.35 23.61 -14.97
N ARG A 121 -5.63 23.97 -15.10
CA ARG A 121 -6.05 25.31 -15.57
C ARG A 121 -5.79 26.42 -14.56
N SER A 122 -5.69 26.11 -13.26
CA SER A 122 -5.46 27.09 -12.21
C SER A 122 -4.08 27.78 -12.30
N GLY A 123 -3.10 27.13 -12.94
CA GLY A 123 -1.72 27.61 -13.02
C GLY A 123 -0.95 27.59 -11.70
N VAL A 124 -1.52 27.00 -10.63
CA VAL A 124 -0.87 26.94 -9.31
C VAL A 124 0.37 26.04 -9.32
N ALA A 125 0.35 24.99 -10.14
CA ALA A 125 1.51 24.15 -10.43
C ALA A 125 1.89 24.30 -11.91
N ARG A 126 3.20 24.28 -12.19
CA ARG A 126 3.74 24.23 -13.55
C ARG A 126 3.37 22.91 -14.23
N GLU A 127 3.50 21.82 -13.48
CA GLU A 127 3.18 20.47 -13.95
C GLU A 127 2.22 19.80 -12.98
N VAL A 128 1.28 19.05 -13.55
CA VAL A 128 0.30 18.24 -12.82
C VAL A 128 0.31 16.85 -13.45
N ILE A 129 1.04 15.93 -12.83
CA ILE A 129 1.31 14.60 -13.37
C ILE A 129 0.62 13.56 -12.49
N PRO A 130 -0.53 13.01 -12.90
CA PRO A 130 -1.12 11.86 -12.23
C PRO A 130 -0.14 10.68 -12.25
N LEU A 131 0.19 10.15 -11.09
CA LEU A 131 1.09 9.00 -10.98
C LEU A 131 0.30 7.71 -11.24
N THR A 132 0.65 7.06 -12.33
CA THR A 132 0.11 5.77 -12.79
C THR A 132 1.03 4.61 -12.46
N ARG A 133 2.32 4.86 -12.30
CA ARG A 133 3.30 3.87 -11.87
C ARG A 133 4.29 4.53 -10.92
N PHE A 134 4.51 3.91 -9.78
CA PHE A 134 5.43 4.41 -8.76
C PHE A 134 5.80 3.31 -7.76
N ARG A 135 6.92 3.50 -7.04
CA ARG A 135 7.29 2.67 -5.91
C ARG A 135 6.67 3.22 -4.63
N MET A 136 6.22 2.33 -3.77
CA MET A 136 5.64 2.68 -2.48
C MET A 136 6.28 1.81 -1.40
N SER A 137 6.92 2.44 -0.44
CA SER A 137 7.41 1.78 0.77
C SER A 137 6.45 2.06 1.93
N GLY A 138 6.42 1.18 2.91
CA GLY A 138 5.58 1.39 4.07
C GLY A 138 5.91 0.50 5.25
N ILE A 139 5.36 0.90 6.39
CA ILE A 139 5.41 0.15 7.63
C ILE A 139 3.97 -0.11 8.06
N TYR A 140 3.70 -1.33 8.48
CA TYR A 140 2.44 -1.76 9.05
C TYR A 140 2.70 -2.44 10.39
N ARG A 141 1.97 -2.03 11.43
CA ARG A 141 2.18 -2.53 12.80
C ARG A 141 0.86 -2.95 13.41
N ILE A 142 0.84 -4.16 13.96
CA ILE A 142 -0.28 -4.66 14.77
C ILE A 142 0.27 -5.29 16.04
N HIS A 143 -0.13 -4.75 17.19
CA HIS A 143 0.33 -5.21 18.50
C HIS A 143 -0.85 -5.72 19.31
N PHE A 144 -0.60 -6.78 20.08
CA PHE A 144 -1.58 -7.43 20.93
C PHE A 144 -1.06 -7.54 22.35
N LYS A 145 -1.97 -7.54 23.31
CA LYS A 145 -1.73 -7.86 24.72
C LYS A 145 -2.76 -8.87 25.20
N ILE A 146 -2.31 -9.91 25.87
CA ILE A 146 -3.20 -10.90 26.49
C ILE A 146 -3.75 -10.29 27.78
N VAL A 147 -5.08 -10.21 27.88
CA VAL A 147 -5.78 -9.57 29.01
C VAL A 147 -6.77 -10.51 29.69
N GLU A 148 -6.84 -11.78 29.26
CA GLU A 148 -7.60 -12.80 29.97
C GLU A 148 -6.96 -13.04 31.36
N PRO A 149 -7.69 -12.75 32.45
CA PRO A 149 -7.16 -12.91 33.80
C PRO A 149 -6.67 -14.34 34.03
N GLU A 150 -5.53 -14.46 34.70
CA GLU A 150 -4.93 -15.75 35.08
C GLU A 150 -4.57 -16.67 33.91
N PHE A 151 -4.64 -16.19 32.66
CA PHE A 151 -4.27 -17.00 31.51
C PHE A 151 -2.81 -17.43 31.59
N ASN A 152 -2.60 -18.73 31.46
CA ASN A 152 -1.30 -19.36 31.38
C ASN A 152 -1.41 -20.58 30.46
N GLY A 153 -0.77 -20.53 29.29
CA GLY A 153 -0.79 -21.62 28.34
C GLY A 153 -0.36 -21.20 26.94
N PRO A 154 -0.39 -22.13 25.99
CA PRO A 154 0.01 -21.84 24.62
C PRO A 154 -1.01 -20.93 23.94
N ILE A 155 -0.54 -20.00 23.12
CA ILE A 155 -1.35 -19.24 22.18
C ILE A 155 -0.63 -19.13 20.84
N SER A 156 -1.37 -19.32 19.75
CA SER A 156 -0.90 -19.12 18.39
C SER A 156 -1.60 -17.90 17.81
N PHE A 157 -0.83 -16.98 17.24
CA PHE A 157 -1.33 -15.83 16.49
C PHE A 157 -1.12 -16.08 15.00
N ARG A 158 -2.12 -15.71 14.18
CA ARG A 158 -2.06 -15.68 12.73
C ARG A 158 -2.43 -14.27 12.27
N VAL A 159 -1.57 -13.63 11.47
CA VAL A 159 -1.73 -12.24 11.01
C VAL A 159 -1.49 -12.15 9.51
N SER A 160 -2.34 -11.42 8.78
CA SER A 160 -2.17 -11.18 7.35
C SER A 160 -0.91 -10.35 7.06
N ALA A 161 -0.07 -10.85 6.15
CA ALA A 161 1.15 -10.21 5.69
C ALA A 161 0.92 -9.29 4.47
N PRO A 162 1.86 -8.37 4.17
CA PRO A 162 1.96 -7.74 2.86
C PRO A 162 1.95 -8.80 1.75
N ARG A 163 1.16 -8.60 0.69
CA ARG A 163 0.97 -9.58 -0.39
C ARG A 163 0.75 -8.90 -1.74
N GLU A 164 0.93 -9.67 -2.79
CA GLU A 164 0.58 -9.31 -4.17
C GLU A 164 -0.90 -8.96 -4.29
N GLY A 165 -1.23 -8.06 -5.23
CA GLY A 165 -2.61 -7.72 -5.56
C GLY A 165 -2.72 -6.99 -6.88
N PHE A 166 -3.94 -6.69 -7.32
CA PHE A 166 -4.17 -5.94 -8.57
C PHE A 166 -3.42 -4.61 -8.54
N GLY A 167 -2.55 -4.40 -9.53
CA GLY A 167 -1.73 -3.20 -9.64
C GLY A 167 -0.74 -3.00 -8.49
N LYS A 168 -0.38 -4.04 -7.74
CA LYS A 168 0.60 -3.99 -6.66
C LYS A 168 1.50 -5.22 -6.71
N THR A 169 2.75 -5.02 -7.12
CA THR A 169 3.78 -6.04 -7.09
C THR A 169 4.65 -5.91 -5.86
N LEU A 170 4.75 -6.94 -5.01
CA LEU A 170 5.59 -6.90 -3.81
C LEU A 170 7.06 -7.07 -4.18
N LEU A 171 7.84 -6.00 -4.01
CA LEU A 171 9.28 -6.00 -4.30
C LEU A 171 10.12 -6.50 -3.12
N ALA A 172 9.70 -6.16 -1.90
CA ALA A 172 10.37 -6.58 -0.68
C ALA A 172 9.38 -6.59 0.49
N ALA A 173 9.60 -7.49 1.44
CA ALA A 173 8.95 -7.50 2.74
C ALA A 173 9.96 -7.92 3.81
N GLU A 174 9.93 -7.25 4.94
CA GLU A 174 10.69 -7.61 6.14
C GLU A 174 9.72 -7.70 7.32
N GLU A 175 9.92 -8.70 8.16
CA GLU A 175 9.07 -8.96 9.31
C GLU A 175 9.86 -8.91 10.60
N HIS A 176 9.27 -8.29 11.61
CA HIS A 176 9.84 -8.27 12.94
C HIS A 176 8.75 -8.57 13.96
N VAL A 177 8.95 -9.64 14.73
CA VAL A 177 8.07 -10.04 15.82
C VAL A 177 8.77 -9.80 17.14
N ARG A 178 8.05 -9.20 18.10
CA ARG A 178 8.54 -9.05 19.48
C ARG A 178 7.56 -9.67 20.48
N PRO A 179 8.01 -10.46 21.46
CA PRO A 179 9.39 -10.92 21.65
C PRO A 179 9.88 -11.78 20.49
N ASP A 180 11.20 -11.99 20.40
CA ASP A 180 11.81 -12.78 19.33
C ASP A 180 11.28 -14.22 19.42
N LEU A 181 10.50 -14.62 18.42
CA LEU A 181 9.74 -15.86 18.38
C LEU A 181 9.84 -16.45 16.97
N PRO A 182 9.90 -17.78 16.83
CA PRO A 182 9.87 -18.42 15.53
C PRO A 182 8.62 -17.99 14.73
N LEU A 183 8.87 -17.43 13.56
CA LEU A 183 7.86 -17.00 12.61
C LEU A 183 7.76 -18.05 11.50
N SER A 184 6.54 -18.49 11.20
CA SER A 184 6.26 -19.28 9.99
C SER A 184 5.35 -18.49 9.05
N LEU A 185 5.65 -18.56 7.76
CA LEU A 185 4.82 -18.00 6.70
C LEU A 185 4.04 -19.13 6.03
N ALA A 186 2.72 -19.02 6.03
CA ALA A 186 1.83 -19.85 5.22
C ALA A 186 1.25 -19.02 4.07
N VAL A 187 1.07 -19.64 2.90
CA VAL A 187 0.36 -19.03 1.77
C VAL A 187 -0.82 -19.93 1.45
N ASP A 188 -2.02 -19.35 1.40
CA ASP A 188 -3.22 -20.10 1.03
C ASP A 188 -3.46 -20.09 -0.49
N ASP A 189 -4.48 -20.84 -0.93
CA ASP A 189 -4.81 -21.00 -2.35
C ASP A 189 -5.25 -19.68 -3.02
N ALA A 190 -5.60 -18.66 -2.23
CA ALA A 190 -5.89 -17.31 -2.72
C ALA A 190 -4.65 -16.44 -2.91
N GLY A 191 -3.48 -16.96 -2.54
CA GLY A 191 -2.25 -16.18 -2.42
C GLY A 191 -2.25 -15.22 -1.23
N ASN A 192 -3.15 -15.38 -0.24
CA ASN A 192 -3.01 -14.64 1.01
C ASN A 192 -1.79 -15.18 1.75
N ARG A 193 -0.97 -14.24 2.24
CA ARG A 193 0.21 -14.54 3.05
C ARG A 193 -0.15 -14.39 4.52
N TRP A 194 0.10 -15.43 5.31
CA TRP A 194 -0.25 -15.53 6.72
C TRP A 194 1.00 -15.76 7.56
N PHE A 195 1.28 -14.84 8.47
CA PHE A 195 2.32 -15.01 9.48
C PHE A 195 1.76 -15.66 10.71
N GLU A 196 2.42 -16.73 11.13
CA GLU A 196 2.04 -17.50 12.30
C GLU A 196 3.17 -17.48 13.33
N VAL A 197 2.79 -17.20 14.57
CA VAL A 197 3.68 -17.17 15.73
C VAL A 197 3.01 -17.95 16.84
N ARG A 198 3.74 -18.90 17.43
CA ARG A 198 3.28 -19.64 18.60
C ARG A 198 4.08 -19.23 19.83
N ILE A 199 3.36 -18.85 20.88
CA ILE A 199 3.90 -18.56 22.20
C ILE A 199 3.51 -19.74 23.11
N PRO A 200 4.45 -20.63 23.48
CA PRO A 200 4.11 -21.87 24.20
C PRO A 200 3.65 -21.63 25.64
N ASP A 201 4.21 -20.63 26.31
CA ASP A 201 3.96 -20.32 27.72
C ASP A 201 3.46 -18.88 27.87
N ALA A 202 2.41 -18.54 27.13
CA ALA A 202 1.86 -17.20 27.14
C ALA A 202 1.13 -16.90 28.45
N ARG A 203 1.27 -15.66 28.94
CA ARG A 203 0.74 -15.23 30.23
C ARG A 203 -0.16 -13.99 30.11
N HIS A 204 -1.05 -13.82 31.08
CA HIS A 204 -1.72 -12.55 31.32
C HIS A 204 -0.69 -11.38 31.32
N ASP A 205 -1.07 -10.26 30.73
CA ASP A 205 -0.28 -9.05 30.50
C ASP A 205 0.87 -9.17 29.47
N GLN A 206 1.11 -10.35 28.88
CA GLN A 206 2.13 -10.49 27.85
C GLN A 206 1.68 -9.84 26.52
N SER A 207 2.60 -9.11 25.90
CA SER A 207 2.39 -8.51 24.58
C SER A 207 3.13 -9.26 23.48
N VAL A 208 2.54 -9.25 22.28
CA VAL A 208 3.18 -9.66 21.02
C VAL A 208 2.99 -8.57 19.97
N HIS A 209 4.08 -8.18 19.33
CA HIS A 209 4.13 -7.08 18.37
C HIS A 209 4.51 -7.64 17.01
N PHE A 210 3.73 -7.33 16.00
CA PHE A 210 4.02 -7.61 14.60
C PHE A 210 4.31 -6.30 13.89
N ASP A 211 5.55 -6.12 13.46
CA ASP A 211 5.97 -4.98 12.64
C ASP A 211 6.39 -5.48 11.26
N PHE A 212 5.81 -4.91 10.22
CA PHE A 212 6.06 -5.27 8.83
C PHE A 212 6.59 -4.06 8.08
N PHE A 213 7.70 -4.22 7.39
CA PHE A 213 8.15 -3.30 6.37
C PHE A 213 7.87 -3.91 4.99
N PHE A 214 7.45 -3.10 4.04
CA PHE A 214 7.20 -3.56 2.68
C PHE A 214 7.60 -2.51 1.65
N ARG A 215 7.87 -2.99 0.43
CA ARG A 215 8.02 -2.17 -0.75
C ARG A 215 7.21 -2.77 -1.89
N TYR A 216 6.38 -1.95 -2.52
CA TYR A 216 5.59 -2.32 -3.69
C TYR A 216 6.03 -1.53 -4.93
N GLN A 217 5.93 -2.15 -6.09
CA GLN A 217 5.71 -1.46 -7.35
C GLN A 217 4.20 -1.33 -7.52
N VAL A 218 3.69 -0.10 -7.63
CA VAL A 218 2.28 0.16 -7.89
C VAL A 218 2.10 0.47 -9.38
N ASP A 219 1.07 -0.14 -9.97
CA ASP A 219 0.59 0.10 -11.32
C ASP A 219 -0.92 0.38 -11.28
N VAL A 220 -1.27 1.66 -11.36
CA VAL A 220 -2.66 2.13 -11.34
C VAL A 220 -3.39 1.71 -12.61
N GLY A 221 -2.69 1.51 -13.74
CA GLY A 221 -3.31 1.03 -14.98
C GLY A 221 -3.90 -0.37 -14.77
N GLN A 222 -3.10 -1.30 -14.26
CA GLN A 222 -3.57 -2.64 -13.88
C GLN A 222 -4.70 -2.59 -12.85
N LEU A 223 -4.61 -1.70 -11.85
CA LEU A 223 -5.69 -1.54 -10.88
C LEU A 223 -7.00 -1.07 -11.54
N LEU A 224 -6.91 -0.15 -12.51
CA LEU A 224 -8.07 0.40 -13.21
C LEU A 224 -8.71 -0.60 -14.18
N GLU A 225 -7.96 -1.52 -14.78
CA GLU A 225 -8.50 -2.64 -15.58
C GLU A 225 -9.50 -3.49 -14.78
N HIS A 226 -9.29 -3.60 -13.47
CA HIS A 226 -10.17 -4.33 -12.55
C HIS A 226 -11.21 -3.44 -11.84
N ALA A 227 -11.25 -2.13 -12.13
CA ALA A 227 -12.20 -1.23 -11.51
C ALA A 227 -13.59 -1.36 -12.17
N LEU A 228 -14.61 -1.69 -11.39
CA LEU A 228 -15.98 -1.87 -11.88
C LEU A 228 -16.54 -0.69 -12.71
N PRO A 229 -16.29 0.59 -12.38
CA PRO A 229 -16.72 1.72 -13.22
C PRO A 229 -16.02 1.80 -14.59
N MET A 230 -14.85 1.16 -14.72
CA MET A 230 -14.06 1.10 -15.94
C MET A 230 -14.37 -0.13 -16.80
N ALA A 231 -15.01 -1.15 -16.22
CA ALA A 231 -15.45 -2.33 -16.95
C ALA A 231 -16.49 -1.98 -18.03
N PRO A 232 -16.44 -2.63 -19.20
CA PRO A 232 -17.45 -2.43 -20.24
C PRO A 232 -18.82 -2.83 -19.70
N GLY A 233 -19.86 -2.05 -20.04
CA GLY A 233 -21.23 -2.46 -19.78
C GLY A 233 -21.54 -3.72 -20.58
N GLY A 234 -22.20 -4.69 -19.96
CA GLY A 234 -22.60 -5.93 -20.59
C GLY A 234 -24.06 -6.24 -20.33
N GLU A 235 -24.69 -7.03 -21.21
CA GLU A 235 -25.93 -7.69 -20.87
C GLU A 235 -25.64 -8.63 -19.70
N GLY A 236 -26.30 -8.38 -18.56
CA GLY A 236 -26.13 -9.22 -17.38
C GLY A 236 -26.42 -10.69 -17.68
N GLY A 237 -25.74 -11.59 -16.99
CA GLY A 237 -25.90 -13.04 -17.19
C GLY A 237 -25.02 -13.83 -16.23
N ASP A 238 -25.31 -15.12 -16.13
CA ASP A 238 -24.50 -16.03 -15.34
C ASP A 238 -23.13 -16.23 -16.01
N PRO A 239 -22.04 -16.33 -15.22
CA PRO A 239 -20.74 -16.68 -15.77
C PRO A 239 -20.81 -18.03 -16.50
N PRO A 240 -20.03 -18.25 -17.57
CA PRO A 240 -19.98 -19.55 -18.22
C PRO A 240 -19.47 -20.64 -17.28
N ASP A 241 -19.80 -21.90 -17.57
CA ASP A 241 -19.35 -23.05 -16.79
C ASP A 241 -17.82 -23.05 -16.64
N GLY A 242 -17.36 -23.33 -15.42
CA GLY A 242 -15.93 -23.33 -15.08
C GLY A 242 -15.31 -21.95 -14.91
N HIS A 243 -16.09 -20.86 -15.03
CA HIS A 243 -15.57 -19.52 -14.77
C HIS A 243 -15.20 -19.36 -13.28
N PRO A 244 -14.02 -18.79 -12.94
CA PRO A 244 -13.58 -18.64 -11.55
C PRO A 244 -14.55 -17.84 -10.66
N ALA A 245 -15.35 -16.96 -11.25
CA ALA A 245 -16.35 -16.19 -10.52
C ALA A 245 -17.48 -17.04 -9.91
N LEU A 246 -17.72 -18.26 -10.42
CA LEU A 246 -18.80 -19.13 -9.95
C LEU A 246 -18.63 -19.51 -8.47
N SER A 247 -17.39 -19.63 -7.98
CA SER A 247 -17.14 -19.90 -6.55
C SER A 247 -17.61 -18.78 -5.63
N TYR A 248 -17.74 -17.55 -6.15
CA TYR A 248 -18.22 -16.39 -5.38
C TYR A 248 -19.75 -16.25 -5.41
N LEU A 249 -20.44 -17.04 -6.23
CA LEU A 249 -21.91 -17.10 -6.26
C LEU A 249 -22.46 -18.20 -5.36
N ALA A 250 -21.60 -19.07 -4.82
CA ALA A 250 -21.98 -20.09 -3.86
C ALA A 250 -22.36 -19.45 -2.51
N SER A 251 -23.32 -20.05 -1.81
CA SER A 251 -23.66 -19.66 -0.44
C SER A 251 -22.55 -20.11 0.51
N SER A 252 -22.25 -19.31 1.52
CA SER A 252 -21.30 -19.65 2.58
C SER A 252 -21.95 -19.53 3.96
N PRO A 253 -21.35 -20.07 5.04
CA PRO A 253 -21.90 -19.97 6.39
C PRO A 253 -22.17 -18.53 6.87
N LYS A 254 -21.53 -17.52 6.25
CA LYS A 254 -21.71 -16.10 6.56
C LYS A 254 -22.59 -15.36 5.53
N ILE A 255 -22.78 -15.92 4.34
CA ILE A 255 -23.52 -15.31 3.23
C ILE A 255 -24.50 -16.37 2.70
N ASP A 256 -25.69 -16.39 3.26
CA ASP A 256 -26.74 -17.32 2.83
C ASP A 256 -27.76 -16.59 1.93
N ALA A 257 -27.58 -16.74 0.62
CA ALA A 257 -28.48 -16.19 -0.39
C ALA A 257 -29.82 -16.95 -0.48
N THR A 258 -29.96 -18.08 0.23
CA THR A 258 -31.18 -18.89 0.23
C THR A 258 -32.22 -18.40 1.23
N LEU A 259 -31.82 -17.58 2.20
CA LEU A 259 -32.73 -17.01 3.20
C LEU A 259 -33.83 -16.14 2.55
N PRO A 260 -35.11 -16.38 2.86
CA PRO A 260 -36.23 -15.61 2.29
C PRO A 260 -36.11 -14.10 2.51
N GLU A 261 -35.59 -13.67 3.65
CA GLU A 261 -35.39 -12.27 3.99
C GLU A 261 -34.34 -11.61 3.10
N ILE A 262 -33.25 -12.33 2.80
CA ILE A 262 -32.19 -11.87 1.89
C ILE A 262 -32.72 -11.75 0.47
N ARG A 263 -33.50 -12.74 0.01
CA ARG A 263 -34.14 -12.70 -1.32
C ARG A 263 -35.13 -11.55 -1.45
N SER A 264 -35.96 -11.34 -0.43
CA SER A 264 -36.92 -10.23 -0.36
C SER A 264 -36.20 -8.87 -0.35
N LEU A 265 -35.12 -8.75 0.42
CA LEU A 265 -34.30 -7.55 0.45
C LEU A 265 -33.62 -7.29 -0.90
N ALA A 266 -33.04 -8.30 -1.52
CA ALA A 266 -32.41 -8.21 -2.83
C ALA A 266 -33.43 -7.77 -3.90
N ALA A 267 -34.62 -8.37 -3.94
CA ALA A 267 -35.69 -7.96 -4.84
C ALA A 267 -36.10 -6.49 -4.64
N ARG A 268 -36.13 -6.01 -3.39
CA ARG A 268 -36.44 -4.61 -3.07
C ARG A 268 -35.35 -3.63 -3.53
N ILE A 269 -34.08 -3.99 -3.42
CA ILE A 269 -32.95 -3.11 -3.79
C ILE A 269 -32.73 -3.13 -5.31
N PHE A 270 -32.79 -4.31 -5.93
CA PHE A 270 -32.35 -4.52 -7.31
C PHE A 270 -33.51 -4.52 -8.32
N GLY A 271 -34.72 -4.96 -7.92
CA GLY A 271 -35.82 -5.16 -8.86
C GLY A 271 -35.43 -6.14 -9.98
N ASP A 272 -35.70 -5.76 -11.23
CA ASP A 272 -35.36 -6.55 -12.42
C ASP A 272 -33.96 -6.23 -13.01
N GLU A 273 -33.15 -5.43 -12.31
CA GLU A 273 -31.80 -5.09 -12.76
C GLU A 273 -30.91 -6.33 -12.88
N LYS A 274 -30.16 -6.42 -13.98
CA LYS A 274 -29.25 -7.55 -14.25
C LYS A 274 -27.82 -7.13 -14.47
N ASP A 275 -27.56 -5.84 -14.74
CA ASP A 275 -26.20 -5.34 -14.91
C ASP A 275 -25.45 -5.36 -13.57
N PRO A 276 -24.38 -6.17 -13.41
CA PRO A 276 -23.64 -6.28 -12.15
C PRO A 276 -23.09 -4.93 -11.65
N ARG A 277 -22.73 -4.04 -12.58
CA ARG A 277 -22.24 -2.70 -12.23
C ARG A 277 -23.35 -1.88 -11.57
N THR A 278 -24.54 -1.86 -12.16
CA THR A 278 -25.69 -1.14 -11.61
C THR A 278 -26.18 -1.77 -10.31
N ILE A 279 -26.23 -3.10 -10.23
CA ILE A 279 -26.56 -3.83 -8.98
C ILE A 279 -25.63 -3.43 -7.85
N TYR A 280 -24.31 -3.42 -8.10
CA TYR A 280 -23.32 -3.03 -7.10
C TYR A 280 -23.51 -1.60 -6.62
N LEU A 281 -23.75 -0.65 -7.53
CA LEU A 281 -23.96 0.76 -7.17
C LEU A 281 -25.22 0.92 -6.30
N ARG A 282 -26.34 0.26 -6.66
CA ARG A 282 -27.58 0.27 -5.86
C ARG A 282 -27.36 -0.34 -4.47
N LEU A 283 -26.63 -1.46 -4.38
CA LEU A 283 -26.28 -2.07 -3.10
C LEU A 283 -25.46 -1.11 -2.25
N ASN A 284 -24.41 -0.52 -2.81
CA ASN A 284 -23.54 0.41 -2.10
C ASN A 284 -24.33 1.63 -1.58
N ASP A 285 -25.19 2.22 -2.39
CA ASP A 285 -26.03 3.35 -1.98
C ASP A 285 -27.01 2.96 -0.88
N TYR A 286 -27.65 1.80 -1.00
CA TYR A 286 -28.52 1.26 0.05
C TYR A 286 -27.76 1.06 1.36
N LEU A 287 -26.56 0.46 1.33
CA LEU A 287 -25.73 0.25 2.51
C LEU A 287 -25.32 1.57 3.17
N GLN A 288 -24.89 2.56 2.39
CA GLN A 288 -24.53 3.90 2.89
C GLN A 288 -25.70 4.59 3.61
N GLN A 289 -26.93 4.37 3.15
CA GLN A 289 -28.12 5.00 3.71
C GLN A 289 -28.70 4.24 4.92
N THR A 290 -28.57 2.92 4.93
CA THR A 290 -29.29 2.07 5.90
C THR A 290 -28.39 1.48 6.97
N VAL A 291 -27.13 1.19 6.66
CA VAL A 291 -26.18 0.60 7.60
C VAL A 291 -25.35 1.71 8.21
N ARG A 292 -25.68 2.08 9.45
CA ARG A 292 -24.89 3.05 10.21
C ARG A 292 -23.57 2.41 10.61
N TYR A 293 -22.49 2.98 10.09
CA TYR A 293 -21.15 2.61 10.49
C TYR A 293 -20.90 3.03 11.95
N ASP A 294 -20.58 2.08 12.82
CA ASP A 294 -20.30 2.34 14.24
C ASP A 294 -18.91 2.95 14.40
N SER A 295 -18.87 4.29 14.37
CA SER A 295 -17.63 5.06 14.50
C SER A 295 -16.95 4.83 15.85
N VAL A 296 -17.72 4.62 16.93
CA VAL A 296 -17.19 4.37 18.28
C VAL A 296 -16.50 3.01 18.32
N LYS A 297 -17.14 1.97 17.76
CA LYS A 297 -16.53 0.63 17.68
C LYS A 297 -15.27 0.65 16.81
N ARG A 298 -15.25 1.42 15.72
CA ARG A 298 -14.06 1.63 14.88
C ARG A 298 -12.95 2.34 15.63
N GLU A 299 -13.24 3.46 16.27
CA GLU A 299 -12.26 4.24 17.03
C GLU A 299 -11.66 3.41 18.16
N GLN A 300 -12.49 2.67 18.89
CA GLN A 300 -12.01 1.74 19.90
C GLN A 300 -11.11 0.65 19.29
N PHE A 301 -11.44 0.15 18.10
CA PHE A 301 -10.63 -0.88 17.43
C PHE A 301 -9.27 -0.35 17.00
N PHE A 302 -9.24 0.72 16.19
CA PHE A 302 -7.99 1.28 15.68
C PHE A 302 -7.21 2.07 16.73
N GLY A 303 -7.88 2.59 17.76
CA GLY A 303 -7.27 3.27 18.91
C GLY A 303 -6.74 2.32 19.99
N GLY A 304 -6.78 1.01 19.77
CA GLY A 304 -6.17 0.03 20.67
C GLY A 304 -6.93 -0.23 21.98
N MET A 305 -8.25 0.00 21.98
CA MET A 305 -9.11 -0.12 23.17
C MET A 305 -10.00 -1.36 23.15
N LYS A 306 -9.89 -2.20 22.12
CA LYS A 306 -10.77 -3.37 21.96
C LYS A 306 -10.15 -4.64 22.49
N VAL A 307 -10.95 -5.37 23.26
CA VAL A 307 -10.68 -6.70 23.78
C VAL A 307 -11.60 -7.70 23.08
N TYR A 308 -11.04 -8.81 22.60
CA TYR A 308 -11.78 -9.88 21.95
C TYR A 308 -11.33 -11.23 22.47
N ARG A 309 -12.25 -12.19 22.58
CA ARG A 309 -11.89 -13.59 22.84
C ARG A 309 -11.41 -14.30 21.59
N THR A 310 -12.04 -14.00 20.46
CA THR A 310 -11.54 -14.34 19.13
C THR A 310 -11.91 -13.24 18.14
N MET A 311 -11.11 -13.05 17.09
CA MET A 311 -11.53 -12.22 15.95
C MET A 311 -12.65 -12.88 15.13
N ALA A 312 -12.89 -14.18 15.29
CA ALA A 312 -13.97 -14.90 14.61
C ALA A 312 -15.36 -14.51 15.16
N GLU A 313 -15.46 -14.11 16.43
CA GLU A 313 -16.70 -13.62 17.05
C GLU A 313 -17.15 -12.26 16.49
N TRP A 314 -16.29 -11.56 15.75
CA TRP A 314 -16.65 -10.31 15.11
C TRP A 314 -17.61 -10.55 13.93
N ARG A 315 -18.90 -10.33 14.19
CA ARG A 315 -19.92 -10.20 13.15
C ARG A 315 -19.76 -8.84 12.48
N GLY A 316 -19.23 -8.84 11.26
CA GLY A 316 -19.01 -7.64 10.44
C GLY A 316 -17.54 -7.45 10.07
N TRP A 317 -17.30 -7.15 8.79
CA TRP A 317 -15.95 -6.99 8.24
C TRP A 317 -15.40 -5.59 8.54
N VAL A 318 -14.13 -5.51 8.96
CA VAL A 318 -13.31 -4.31 8.76
C VAL A 318 -12.21 -4.70 7.79
N SER A 319 -12.29 -4.18 6.56
CA SER A 319 -11.15 -4.18 5.66
C SER A 319 -10.11 -3.22 6.18
N THR A 320 -8.86 -3.66 6.23
CA THR A 320 -7.72 -2.73 6.19
C THR A 320 -7.18 -2.52 4.77
N SER A 321 -7.67 -3.29 3.80
CA SER A 321 -7.47 -3.04 2.38
C SER A 321 -8.47 -1.98 1.92
N VAL A 322 -8.07 -0.72 2.00
CA VAL A 322 -8.78 0.36 1.32
C VAL A 322 -8.48 0.21 -0.18
N THR A 323 -9.18 -0.70 -0.85
CA THR A 323 -9.39 -0.55 -2.28
C THR A 323 -10.24 0.70 -2.51
N PRO A 324 -10.18 1.32 -3.70
CA PRO A 324 -11.05 2.44 -4.06
C PRO A 324 -12.55 2.16 -3.91
N THR A 325 -12.94 0.89 -3.76
CA THR A 325 -14.33 0.43 -3.58
C THR A 325 -14.75 0.22 -2.12
N GLY A 326 -13.83 0.34 -1.14
CA GLY A 326 -14.17 0.29 0.28
C GLY A 326 -14.71 -1.06 0.80
N ILE A 327 -14.69 -2.12 -0.01
CA ILE A 327 -15.10 -3.47 0.37
C ILE A 327 -13.88 -4.39 0.26
N PRO A 328 -13.48 -5.09 1.35
CA PRO A 328 -12.53 -6.18 1.26
C PRO A 328 -13.22 -7.35 0.56
N LEU A 329 -12.92 -7.59 -0.69
CA LEU A 329 -13.05 -8.95 -1.21
C LEU A 329 -11.72 -9.64 -0.89
N VAL A 330 -11.61 -10.17 0.33
CA VAL A 330 -10.59 -11.18 0.59
C VAL A 330 -11.09 -12.45 -0.09
N VAL A 331 -10.36 -12.87 -1.10
CA VAL A 331 -10.55 -14.16 -1.76
C VAL A 331 -10.22 -15.22 -0.71
N ASP A 332 -11.23 -15.98 -0.28
CA ASP A 332 -11.06 -17.22 0.48
C ASP A 332 -11.74 -18.35 -0.32
N PRO A 333 -11.00 -18.96 -1.27
CA PRO A 333 -11.50 -20.05 -2.10
C PRO A 333 -11.71 -21.34 -1.29
N GLY A 334 -11.31 -21.36 -0.01
CA GLY A 334 -11.56 -22.45 0.92
C GLY A 334 -12.81 -22.28 1.79
N GLU A 335 -13.60 -21.22 1.58
CA GLU A 335 -14.84 -20.89 2.32
C GLU A 335 -14.67 -20.75 3.85
N ARG A 336 -13.44 -20.66 4.37
CA ARG A 336 -13.19 -20.59 5.81
C ARG A 336 -13.43 -19.19 6.37
N HIS A 337 -13.48 -18.20 5.49
CA HIS A 337 -13.54 -16.76 5.71
C HIS A 337 -12.79 -16.37 6.99
N GLU A 338 -11.50 -16.72 7.02
CA GLU A 338 -10.66 -16.45 8.18
C GLU A 338 -10.50 -14.93 8.38
N PRO A 339 -10.61 -14.43 9.63
CA PRO A 339 -10.34 -13.04 9.90
C PRO A 339 -8.88 -12.71 9.59
N PHE A 340 -8.60 -11.46 9.17
CA PHE A 340 -7.27 -10.94 8.84
C PHE A 340 -6.23 -11.12 9.97
N VAL A 341 -6.71 -11.29 11.20
CA VAL A 341 -5.96 -11.69 12.37
C VAL A 341 -6.78 -12.77 13.07
N ARG A 342 -6.13 -13.82 13.57
CA ARG A 342 -6.74 -14.86 14.40
C ARG A 342 -5.78 -15.23 15.53
N TRP A 343 -6.31 -15.70 16.65
CA TRP A 343 -5.53 -16.42 17.64
C TRP A 343 -6.28 -17.63 18.17
N ASP A 344 -5.53 -18.60 18.69
CA ASP A 344 -6.03 -19.84 19.27
C ASP A 344 -5.15 -20.23 20.47
N PRO A 345 -5.71 -20.58 21.64
CA PRO A 345 -7.14 -20.72 21.94
C PRO A 345 -7.88 -19.38 22.02
N ALA A 346 -9.21 -19.44 22.08
CA ALA A 346 -10.09 -18.31 22.28
C ALA A 346 -9.92 -17.68 23.67
N VAL A 347 -9.12 -16.63 23.77
CA VAL A 347 -8.83 -15.90 25.03
C VAL A 347 -8.90 -14.40 24.80
N ALA A 348 -9.24 -13.65 25.85
CA ALA A 348 -9.28 -12.20 25.79
C ALA A 348 -7.92 -11.59 25.45
N VAL A 349 -7.83 -11.02 24.26
CA VAL A 349 -6.69 -10.28 23.72
C VAL A 349 -7.13 -8.87 23.39
N GLN A 350 -6.33 -7.90 23.83
CA GLN A 350 -6.45 -6.50 23.49
C GLN A 350 -5.55 -6.17 22.29
N THR A 351 -6.08 -5.54 21.26
CA THR A 351 -5.23 -4.85 20.27
C THR A 351 -4.69 -3.58 20.92
N THR A 352 -3.38 -3.43 21.06
CA THR A 352 -2.75 -2.26 21.72
C THR A 352 -2.23 -1.22 20.72
N LEU A 353 -1.93 -1.63 19.49
CA LEU A 353 -1.59 -0.75 18.39
C LEU A 353 -2.10 -1.34 17.08
N TRP A 354 -2.67 -0.48 16.24
CA TRP A 354 -2.92 -0.77 14.84
C TRP A 354 -2.56 0.45 14.02
N SER A 355 -1.48 0.39 13.24
CA SER A 355 -1.04 1.55 12.45
C SER A 355 -0.43 1.14 11.12
N GLY A 356 -0.54 2.03 10.13
CA GLY A 356 0.12 1.88 8.84
C GLY A 356 0.56 3.24 8.33
N SER A 357 1.75 3.31 7.76
CA SER A 357 2.30 4.51 7.12
C SER A 357 2.95 4.12 5.80
N THR A 358 2.75 4.91 4.76
CA THR A 358 3.32 4.66 3.43
C THR A 358 3.95 5.94 2.88
N SER A 359 5.07 5.80 2.19
CA SER A 359 5.71 6.83 1.39
C SER A 359 5.72 6.41 -0.07
N ILE A 360 5.72 7.39 -0.97
CA ILE A 360 5.98 7.14 -2.39
C ILE A 360 7.42 7.49 -2.66
N ASP A 361 8.14 6.52 -3.20
CA ASP A 361 9.57 6.62 -3.43
C ASP A 361 9.77 7.18 -4.85
N LEU A 362 9.63 8.49 -4.98
CA LEU A 362 10.18 9.23 -6.12
C LEU A 362 11.58 9.69 -5.68
N GLU A 363 12.64 9.12 -6.26
CA GLU A 363 13.99 9.62 -6.08
C GLU A 363 14.08 11.02 -6.70
N GLY A 364 13.64 12.05 -5.97
CA GLY A 364 13.59 13.43 -6.42
C GLY A 364 14.98 14.04 -6.59
N PRO A 365 15.10 15.16 -7.32
CA PRO A 365 16.31 15.97 -7.26
C PRO A 365 16.50 16.43 -5.81
N ASN A 366 17.73 16.41 -5.31
CA ASN A 366 18.05 16.92 -3.97
C ASN A 366 17.61 18.39 -3.88
N GLU A 367 16.68 18.71 -2.96
CA GLU A 367 16.15 20.08 -2.74
C GLU A 367 17.01 20.92 -1.79
#